data_AF-A0A351SJ83-F1
#
_entry.id   AF-A0A351SJ83-F1
#
_cell.length_a   1.000
_cell.length_b   1.000
_cell.length_c   1.000
_cell.angle_alpha   90.00
_cell.angle_beta   90.00
_cell.angle_gamma   90.00
#
_symmetry.space_group_name_H-M   'P 1'
#
loop_
_entity.id
_entity.type
_entity.pdbx_description
1 polymer ?
#
loop_
_entity_poly.entity_id
_entity_poly.type
_entity_poly.pdbx_seq_one_letter_code
_entity_poly.pdbx_strand_id
1 'polypeptide(L)'
;MVTFPALIAEGIQVTALVQGMSALALMGLVVEATGHFFHGRDMKKLGNEGAASWYVQTTQYGYPWVVRNVLIGLALVFSVLLVPLAGEGAFTLVAWYALSAVTIAACVISRSLFFVLVIPTTMPGAFFWKNKGFEEHAIDSGLAEMEQVGVMPEHHKKFKLDELLETIKTTSPKQVLDHVKDILTWKEVN
;
A
#
# COMPACT_ATOMS: atom_id res chain seq x y z
N MET A 1 3.61 27.07 -0.82
CA MET A 1 3.08 27.08 -2.20
C MET A 1 2.41 28.40 -2.56
N VAL A 2 1.60 28.99 -1.68
CA VAL A 2 0.87 30.25 -1.94
C VAL A 2 1.70 31.52 -1.69
N THR A 3 2.84 31.39 -1.02
CA THR A 3 3.62 32.54 -0.53
C THR A 3 4.35 33.31 -1.63
N PHE A 4 4.86 32.67 -2.68
CA PHE A 4 5.65 33.35 -3.71
C PHE A 4 4.86 34.35 -4.57
N PRO A 5 3.64 34.04 -5.07
CA PRO A 5 2.85 35.04 -5.75
C PRO A 5 2.44 36.20 -4.83
N ALA A 6 2.19 35.94 -3.55
CA ALA A 6 1.89 37.01 -2.59
C ALA A 6 3.11 37.94 -2.41
N LEU A 7 4.31 37.38 -2.23
CA LEU A 7 5.55 38.15 -2.12
C LEU A 7 5.86 38.94 -3.41
N ILE A 8 5.63 38.35 -4.59
CA ILE A 8 5.79 39.05 -5.88
C ILE A 8 4.77 40.20 -5.99
N ALA A 9 3.52 40.01 -5.55
CA ALA A 9 2.50 41.06 -5.54
C ALA A 9 2.86 42.23 -4.60
N GLU A 10 3.59 41.95 -3.52
CA GLU A 10 4.16 42.96 -2.62
C GLU A 10 5.46 43.59 -3.15
N GLY A 11 5.92 43.22 -4.35
CA GLY A 11 7.14 43.73 -4.96
C GLY A 11 8.43 43.21 -4.30
N ILE A 12 8.33 42.14 -3.50
CA ILE A 12 9.47 41.53 -2.83
C ILE A 12 10.19 40.63 -3.83
N GLN A 13 11.50 40.82 -3.94
CA GLN A 13 12.34 39.98 -4.79
C GLN A 13 12.45 38.56 -4.23
N VAL A 14 11.93 37.58 -4.98
CA VAL A 14 11.88 36.16 -4.56
C VAL A 14 12.92 35.28 -5.25
N THR A 15 13.67 35.80 -6.22
CA THR A 15 14.57 35.00 -7.07
C THR A 15 15.51 34.10 -6.27
N ALA A 16 16.31 34.67 -5.36
CA ALA A 16 17.25 33.92 -4.54
C ALA A 16 16.55 32.87 -3.66
N LEU A 17 15.36 33.19 -3.15
CA LEU A 17 14.56 32.28 -2.34
C LEU A 17 14.05 31.09 -3.16
N VAL A 18 13.51 31.35 -4.35
CA VAL A 18 13.05 30.28 -5.27
C VAL A 18 14.21 29.39 -5.66
N GLN A 19 15.35 29.96 -6.05
CA GLN A 19 16.54 29.20 -6.42
C GLN A 19 17.02 28.30 -5.26
N GLY A 20 17.12 28.84 -4.05
CA GLY A 20 17.53 28.09 -2.87
C GLY A 20 16.56 26.97 -2.52
N MET A 21 15.25 27.23 -2.57
CA MET A 21 14.23 26.21 -2.30
C MET A 21 14.17 25.13 -3.38
N SER A 22 14.31 25.50 -4.66
CA SER A 22 14.39 24.55 -5.76
C SER A 22 15.65 23.70 -5.70
N ALA A 23 16.79 24.25 -5.27
CA ALA A 23 18.01 23.48 -5.03
C ALA A 23 17.84 22.47 -3.89
N LEU A 24 17.18 22.87 -2.79
CA LEU A 24 16.85 21.97 -1.70
C LEU A 24 15.89 20.85 -2.14
N ALA A 25 14.85 21.20 -2.89
CA ALA A 25 13.92 20.23 -3.46
C ALA A 25 14.64 19.25 -4.39
N LEU A 26 15.54 19.74 -5.24
CA LEU A 26 16.36 18.91 -6.13
C LEU A 26 17.18 17.88 -5.33
N MET A 27 17.87 18.31 -4.27
CA MET A 27 18.64 17.40 -3.41
C MET A 27 17.74 16.32 -2.80
N GLY A 28 16.58 16.69 -2.25
CA GLY A 28 15.62 15.73 -1.68
C GLY A 28 15.11 14.73 -2.71
N LEU A 29 14.72 15.20 -3.90
CA LEU A 29 14.23 14.35 -4.98
C LEU A 29 15.31 13.40 -5.52
N VAL A 30 16.58 13.82 -5.56
CA VAL A 30 17.70 12.94 -5.93
C VAL A 30 17.87 11.82 -4.90
N VAL A 31 17.81 12.16 -3.60
CA VAL A 31 17.86 11.15 -2.53
C VAL A 31 16.67 10.17 -2.63
N GLU A 32 15.47 10.67 -2.87
CA GLU A 32 14.28 9.81 -3.02
C GLU A 32 14.38 8.90 -4.27
N ALA A 33 14.79 9.45 -5.42
CA ALA A 33 14.95 8.69 -6.65
C ALA A 33 16.01 7.59 -6.51
N THR A 34 17.16 7.91 -5.89
CA THR A 34 18.22 6.93 -5.63
C THR A 34 17.73 5.84 -4.65
N GLY A 35 17.03 6.23 -3.59
CA GLY A 35 16.40 5.30 -2.65
C GLY A 35 15.44 4.32 -3.35
N HIS A 36 14.53 4.83 -4.19
CA HIS A 36 13.62 3.98 -4.96
C HIS A 36 14.35 3.05 -5.93
N PHE A 37 15.41 3.52 -6.58
CA PHE A 37 16.21 2.70 -7.49
C PHE A 37 16.87 1.52 -6.76
N PHE A 38 17.57 1.79 -5.66
CA PHE A 38 18.23 0.74 -4.88
C PHE A 38 17.24 -0.20 -4.20
N HIS A 39 16.17 0.35 -3.61
CA HIS A 39 15.11 -0.46 -2.99
C HIS A 39 14.46 -1.42 -4.01
N GLY A 40 14.12 -0.93 -5.20
CA GLY A 40 13.57 -1.78 -6.26
C GLY A 40 14.57 -2.83 -6.77
N ARG A 41 15.86 -2.50 -6.82
CA ARG A 41 16.91 -3.46 -7.18
C ARG A 41 17.06 -4.57 -6.13
N ASP A 42 17.00 -4.22 -4.85
CA ASP A 42 17.20 -5.17 -3.76
C ASP A 42 15.98 -6.08 -3.59
N MET A 43 14.76 -5.55 -3.76
CA MET A 43 13.54 -6.37 -3.76
C MET A 43 13.49 -7.41 -4.90
N LYS A 44 14.11 -7.14 -6.06
CA LYS A 44 14.23 -8.15 -7.15
C LYS A 44 15.18 -9.30 -6.82
N LYS A 45 16.20 -9.05 -6.00
CA LYS A 45 17.25 -10.02 -5.69
C LYS A 45 16.87 -10.96 -4.56
N LEU A 46 15.97 -10.52 -3.68
CA LEU A 46 15.58 -11.24 -2.48
C LEU A 46 14.37 -12.13 -2.78
N GLY A 47 14.53 -13.45 -2.76
CA GLY A 47 13.43 -14.43 -2.92
C GLY A 47 12.52 -14.57 -1.69
N ASN A 48 12.27 -13.46 -0.97
CA ASN A 48 11.47 -13.41 0.25
C ASN A 48 10.24 -12.49 0.04
N GLU A 49 9.66 -11.96 1.12
CA GLU A 49 8.49 -11.07 1.07
C GLU A 49 8.74 -9.82 0.19
N GLY A 50 10.00 -9.38 0.06
CA GLY A 50 10.38 -8.29 -0.85
C GLY A 50 10.14 -8.61 -2.32
N ALA A 51 10.36 -9.86 -2.77
CA ALA A 51 10.03 -10.27 -4.14
C ALA A 51 8.51 -10.34 -4.36
N ALA A 52 7.74 -10.77 -3.36
CA ALA A 52 6.29 -10.77 -3.43
C ALA A 52 5.74 -9.33 -3.56
N SER A 53 6.22 -8.41 -2.72
CA SER A 53 5.89 -6.98 -2.83
C SER A 53 6.31 -6.40 -4.20
N TRP A 54 7.49 -6.77 -4.72
CA TRP A 54 7.94 -6.34 -6.05
C TRP A 54 7.03 -6.85 -7.18
N TYR A 55 6.62 -8.11 -7.12
CA TYR A 55 5.71 -8.70 -8.09
C TYR A 55 4.38 -7.96 -8.10
N VAL A 56 3.74 -7.78 -6.95
CA VAL A 56 2.45 -7.07 -6.82
C VAL A 56 2.58 -5.60 -7.26
N GLN A 57 3.69 -4.94 -6.92
CA GLN A 57 3.98 -3.57 -7.33
C GLN A 57 4.09 -3.39 -8.84
N THR A 58 4.72 -4.34 -9.53
CA THR A 58 5.00 -4.23 -10.97
C THR A 58 3.91 -4.85 -11.85
N THR A 59 3.02 -5.65 -11.28
CA THR A 59 1.89 -6.28 -11.99
C THR A 59 0.59 -5.57 -11.63
N GLN A 60 -0.01 -5.90 -10.49
CA GLN A 60 -1.32 -5.41 -10.06
C GLN A 60 -1.36 -3.89 -9.88
N TYR A 61 -0.29 -3.30 -9.35
CA TYR A 61 -0.15 -1.85 -9.16
C TYR A 61 0.88 -1.20 -10.10
N GLY A 62 1.09 -1.82 -11.28
CA GLY A 62 2.05 -1.35 -12.27
C GLY A 62 1.81 0.10 -12.72
N TYR A 63 0.55 0.51 -12.93
CA TYR A 63 0.25 1.89 -13.33
C TYR A 63 0.63 2.91 -12.24
N PRO A 64 0.14 2.81 -10.98
CA PRO A 64 0.64 3.67 -9.91
C PRO A 64 2.16 3.68 -9.77
N TRP A 65 2.81 2.52 -9.91
CA TRP A 65 4.27 2.41 -9.85
C TRP A 65 4.97 3.24 -10.94
N VAL A 66 4.54 3.10 -12.20
CA VAL A 66 5.05 3.87 -13.35
C VAL A 66 4.77 5.36 -13.14
N VAL A 67 3.52 5.72 -12.85
CA VAL A 67 3.10 7.13 -12.69
C VAL A 67 3.92 7.83 -11.62
N ARG A 68 4.13 7.20 -10.46
CA ARG A 68 4.96 7.78 -9.38
C ARG A 68 6.41 8.00 -9.82
N ASN A 69 7.02 7.08 -10.57
CA ASN A 69 8.39 7.28 -11.09
C ASN A 69 8.43 8.42 -12.12
N VAL A 70 7.43 8.50 -13.00
CA VAL A 70 7.33 9.59 -13.99
C VAL A 70 7.16 10.94 -13.29
N LEU A 71 6.31 11.02 -12.26
CA LEU A 71 6.10 12.24 -11.49
C LEU A 71 7.37 12.68 -10.76
N ILE A 72 8.14 11.76 -10.17
CA ILE A 72 9.45 12.07 -9.58
C ILE A 72 10.41 12.59 -10.66
N GLY A 73 10.44 11.96 -11.83
CA GLY A 73 11.24 12.43 -12.96
C GLY A 73 10.87 13.86 -13.41
N LEU A 74 9.57 14.16 -13.51
CA LEU A 74 9.08 15.50 -13.83
C LEU A 74 9.44 16.51 -12.72
N ALA A 75 9.33 16.12 -11.45
CA ALA A 75 9.72 16.95 -10.32
C ALA A 75 11.22 17.31 -10.36
N LEU A 76 12.07 16.34 -10.74
CA LEU A 76 13.50 16.57 -10.95
C LEU A 76 13.74 17.58 -12.07
N VAL A 77 13.07 17.43 -13.22
CA VAL A 77 13.19 18.36 -14.35
C VAL A 77 12.79 19.77 -13.93
N PHE A 78 11.64 19.96 -13.29
CA PHE A 78 11.22 21.29 -12.83
C PHE A 78 12.19 21.90 -11.82
N SER A 79 12.71 21.09 -10.89
CA SER A 79 13.70 21.57 -9.90
C SER A 79 15.01 22.00 -10.58
N VAL A 80 15.51 21.22 -11.55
CA VAL A 80 16.71 21.56 -12.33
C VAL A 80 16.50 22.83 -13.15
N LEU A 81 15.33 23.03 -13.74
CA LEU A 81 15.02 24.24 -14.53
C LEU A 81 14.90 25.48 -13.65
N LEU A 82 14.27 25.37 -12.48
CA LEU A 82 14.07 26.50 -11.58
C LEU A 82 15.36 27.03 -10.95
N VAL A 83 16.35 26.17 -10.67
CA VAL A 83 17.61 26.61 -10.04
C VAL A 83 18.34 27.70 -10.84
N PRO A 84 18.59 27.58 -12.15
CA PRO A 84 19.23 28.63 -12.93
C PRO A 84 18.26 29.63 -13.56
N LEU A 85 17.00 29.25 -13.84
CA LEU A 85 16.08 30.08 -14.63
C LEU A 85 15.02 30.83 -13.79
N ALA A 86 15.02 30.67 -12.46
CA ALA A 86 14.09 31.42 -11.63
C ALA A 86 14.34 32.93 -11.75
N GLY A 87 13.24 33.66 -11.85
CA GLY A 87 13.15 35.11 -11.81
C GLY A 87 11.76 35.56 -11.37
N GLU A 88 11.38 36.80 -11.67
CA GLU A 88 10.10 37.38 -11.21
C GLU A 88 8.95 37.18 -12.23
N GLY A 89 9.17 36.39 -13.28
CA GLY A 89 8.22 36.18 -14.37
C GLY A 89 7.22 35.04 -14.16
N ALA A 90 6.23 34.97 -15.06
CA ALA A 90 5.22 33.92 -15.10
C ALA A 90 5.82 32.50 -15.19
N PHE A 91 6.97 32.34 -15.85
CA PHE A 91 7.68 31.07 -15.91
C PHE A 91 7.96 30.50 -14.52
N THR A 92 8.53 31.30 -13.61
CA THR A 92 8.86 30.88 -12.25
C THR A 92 7.62 30.41 -11.50
N LEU A 93 6.53 31.17 -11.60
CA LEU A 93 5.26 30.84 -10.95
C LEU A 93 4.69 29.51 -11.47
N VAL A 94 4.59 29.37 -12.79
CA VAL A 94 4.05 28.15 -13.41
C VAL A 94 4.92 26.95 -13.08
N ALA A 95 6.24 27.05 -13.23
CA ALA A 95 7.16 25.97 -12.93
C ALA A 95 7.16 25.61 -11.43
N TRP A 96 7.04 26.59 -10.53
CA TRP A 96 6.95 26.36 -9.09
C TRP A 96 5.66 25.63 -8.69
N TYR A 97 4.53 26.04 -9.26
CA TYR A 97 3.25 25.33 -9.06
C TYR A 97 3.24 23.95 -9.68
N ALA A 98 3.84 23.78 -10.86
CA ALA A 98 3.98 22.48 -11.50
C ALA A 98 4.83 21.54 -10.64
N LEU A 99 6.03 21.97 -10.22
CA LEU A 99 6.91 21.23 -9.29
C LEU A 99 6.14 20.79 -8.04
N SER A 100 5.44 21.75 -7.43
CA SER A 100 4.62 21.55 -6.25
C SER A 100 3.56 20.47 -6.45
N ALA A 101 2.75 20.59 -7.50
CA ALA A 101 1.66 19.68 -7.80
C ALA A 101 2.17 18.26 -8.10
N VAL A 102 3.21 18.13 -8.93
CA VAL A 102 3.77 16.81 -9.27
C VAL A 102 4.43 16.15 -8.07
N THR A 103 5.07 16.92 -7.18
CA THR A 103 5.68 16.38 -5.97
C THR A 103 4.62 15.89 -4.98
N ILE A 104 3.55 16.66 -4.76
CA ILE A 104 2.42 16.22 -3.92
C ILE A 104 1.80 14.94 -4.48
N ALA A 105 1.52 14.91 -5.79
CA ALA A 105 0.95 13.74 -6.44
C ALA A 105 1.87 12.51 -6.30
N ALA A 106 3.19 12.67 -6.49
CA ALA A 106 4.16 11.61 -6.27
C ALA A 106 4.12 11.11 -4.81
N CYS A 107 4.12 12.01 -3.82
CA CYS A 107 4.07 11.64 -2.40
C CYS A 107 2.79 10.86 -2.04
N VAL A 108 1.63 11.29 -2.54
CA VAL A 108 0.34 10.61 -2.29
C VAL A 108 0.34 9.20 -2.88
N ILE A 109 0.84 9.04 -4.09
CA ILE A 109 0.93 7.73 -4.74
C ILE A 109 1.97 6.86 -4.04
N SER A 110 3.15 7.39 -3.69
CA SER A 110 4.17 6.67 -2.92
C SER A 110 3.63 6.14 -1.60
N ARG A 111 2.86 6.97 -0.86
CA ARG A 111 2.21 6.57 0.40
C ARG A 111 1.17 5.49 0.19
N SER A 112 0.34 5.63 -0.85
CA SER A 112 -0.69 4.64 -1.20
C SER A 112 -0.09 3.29 -1.58
N LEU A 113 0.99 3.32 -2.40
CA LEU A 113 1.74 2.14 -2.78
C LEU A 113 2.35 1.45 -1.54
N PHE A 114 2.91 2.21 -0.61
CA PHE A 114 3.43 1.64 0.64
C PHE A 114 2.36 0.84 1.39
N PHE A 115 1.16 1.39 1.60
CA PHE A 115 0.10 0.69 2.34
C PHE A 115 -0.39 -0.60 1.69
N VAL A 116 -0.35 -0.64 0.36
CA VAL A 116 -0.81 -1.79 -0.41
C VAL A 116 0.28 -2.86 -0.57
N LEU A 117 1.55 -2.44 -0.58
CA LEU A 117 2.68 -3.33 -0.85
C LEU A 117 3.38 -3.84 0.40
N VAL A 118 3.18 -3.20 1.55
CA VAL A 118 3.66 -3.73 2.83
C VAL A 118 2.90 -5.01 3.13
N ILE A 119 3.59 -6.12 2.92
CA ILE A 119 3.19 -7.44 3.41
C ILE A 119 3.71 -7.50 4.85
N PRO A 120 2.84 -7.46 5.88
CA PRO A 120 3.31 -7.54 7.25
C PRO A 120 3.81 -8.94 7.51
N THR A 121 5.01 -8.99 8.05
CA THR A 121 5.64 -10.22 8.54
C THR A 121 5.38 -10.42 10.03
N THR A 122 4.74 -9.44 10.70
CA THR A 122 4.69 -9.39 12.18
C THR A 122 3.42 -8.80 12.83
N MET A 123 2.36 -8.41 12.11
CA MET A 123 1.09 -8.08 12.79
C MET A 123 -0.13 -8.52 12.00
N PRO A 124 -0.87 -9.50 12.51
CA PRO A 124 -2.03 -10.01 11.84
C PRO A 124 -3.29 -9.33 12.38
N GLY A 125 -3.58 -8.18 11.81
CA GLY A 125 -4.83 -7.46 12.06
C GLY A 125 -5.73 -7.53 10.83
N ALA A 126 -7.02 -7.28 11.06
CA ALA A 126 -8.15 -7.27 10.10
C ALA A 126 -7.98 -6.44 8.79
N PHE A 127 -6.78 -5.93 8.50
CA PHE A 127 -6.42 -5.22 7.29
C PHE A 127 -6.28 -6.12 6.06
N PHE A 128 -5.92 -7.40 6.21
CA PHE A 128 -5.54 -8.27 5.08
C PHE A 128 -6.60 -9.30 4.64
N TRP A 129 -7.77 -9.35 5.28
CA TRP A 129 -8.89 -10.25 4.93
C TRP A 129 -9.43 -10.12 3.49
N LYS A 130 -8.98 -9.09 2.74
CA LYS A 130 -9.37 -8.87 1.34
C LYS A 130 -8.21 -9.01 0.35
N ASN A 131 -6.98 -9.27 0.81
CA ASN A 131 -5.83 -9.47 -0.07
C ASN A 131 -5.62 -10.96 -0.32
N LYS A 132 -6.20 -11.47 -1.42
CA LYS A 132 -6.10 -12.88 -1.80
C LYS A 132 -4.65 -13.38 -1.93
N GLY A 133 -3.72 -12.52 -2.38
CA GLY A 133 -2.32 -12.90 -2.48
C GLY A 133 -1.64 -13.10 -1.12
N PHE A 134 -2.10 -12.40 -0.08
CA PHE A 134 -1.66 -12.63 1.29
C PHE A 134 -2.25 -13.92 1.86
N GLU A 135 -3.53 -14.20 1.59
CA GLU A 135 -4.19 -15.44 1.99
C GLU A 135 -3.50 -16.67 1.38
N GLU A 136 -3.24 -16.66 0.07
CA GLU A 136 -2.50 -17.72 -0.62
C GLU A 136 -1.07 -17.89 -0.07
N HIS A 137 -0.33 -16.80 0.11
CA HIS A 137 1.01 -16.87 0.67
C HIS A 137 1.02 -17.36 2.12
N ALA A 138 0.04 -16.96 2.93
CA ALA A 138 -0.09 -17.39 4.32
C ALA A 138 -0.39 -18.88 4.42
N ILE A 139 -1.20 -19.42 3.51
CA ILE A 139 -1.47 -20.86 3.40
C ILE A 139 -0.20 -21.60 2.97
N ASP A 140 0.46 -21.15 1.89
CA ASP A 140 1.65 -21.82 1.32
C ASP A 140 2.86 -21.81 2.26
N SER A 141 3.00 -20.78 3.09
CA SER A 141 4.11 -20.63 4.05
C SER A 141 3.83 -21.25 5.42
N GLY A 142 2.61 -21.72 5.68
CA GLY A 142 2.18 -22.21 7.00
C GLY A 142 1.87 -21.11 8.02
N LEU A 143 1.97 -19.82 7.65
CA LEU A 143 1.55 -18.69 8.49
C LEU A 143 0.06 -18.79 8.88
N ALA A 144 -0.78 -19.34 8.02
CA ALA A 144 -2.21 -19.53 8.26
C ALA A 144 -2.52 -20.51 9.41
N GLU A 145 -1.56 -21.30 9.90
CA GLU A 145 -1.74 -22.14 11.09
C GLU A 145 -1.71 -21.34 12.39
N MET A 146 -1.17 -20.11 12.37
CA MET A 146 -1.18 -19.25 13.53
C MET A 146 -2.52 -18.53 13.62
N GLU A 147 -3.32 -18.79 14.65
CA GLU A 147 -4.65 -18.17 14.84
C GLU A 147 -4.63 -16.64 14.73
N GLN A 148 -3.54 -16.03 15.21
CA GLN A 148 -3.31 -14.60 15.10
C GLN A 148 -3.40 -14.11 13.64
N VAL A 149 -2.89 -14.87 12.65
CA VAL A 149 -2.82 -14.52 11.21
C VAL A 149 -4.19 -14.25 10.59
N GLY A 150 -5.26 -14.80 11.16
CA GLY A 150 -6.64 -14.52 10.74
C GLY A 150 -6.96 -14.97 9.31
N VAL A 151 -6.07 -15.72 8.68
CA VAL A 151 -6.28 -16.42 7.42
C VAL A 151 -6.75 -17.82 7.77
N MET A 152 -7.98 -18.13 7.39
CA MET A 152 -8.50 -19.48 7.56
C MET A 152 -8.06 -20.28 6.32
N PRO A 153 -7.22 -21.32 6.45
CA PRO A 153 -6.95 -22.22 5.34
C PRO A 153 -8.30 -22.72 4.79
N GLU A 154 -8.43 -22.88 3.47
CA GLU A 154 -9.59 -23.56 2.88
C GLU A 154 -9.62 -25.02 3.37
N HIS A 155 -10.19 -25.21 4.55
CA HIS A 155 -10.62 -26.50 5.01
C HIS A 155 -12.01 -26.70 4.41
N HIS A 156 -12.04 -27.29 3.22
CA HIS A 156 -13.10 -28.24 2.91
C HIS A 156 -13.02 -29.37 3.94
N LYS A 157 -13.51 -29.11 5.17
CA LYS A 157 -13.69 -30.16 6.18
C LYS A 157 -14.69 -31.11 5.57
N LYS A 158 -14.21 -32.22 4.99
CA LYS A 158 -15.07 -33.34 4.62
C LYS A 158 -15.88 -33.67 5.86
N PHE A 159 -17.20 -33.60 5.74
CA PHE A 159 -18.10 -33.87 6.83
C PHE A 159 -17.78 -35.26 7.39
N LYS A 160 -17.37 -35.33 8.65
CA LYS A 160 -16.90 -36.57 9.29
C LYS A 160 -18.09 -37.41 9.70
N LEU A 161 -18.60 -38.19 8.75
CA LEU A 161 -19.74 -39.09 8.93
C LEU A 161 -19.53 -40.08 10.08
N ASP A 162 -18.28 -40.50 10.31
CA ASP A 162 -17.95 -41.48 11.35
C ASP A 162 -18.17 -40.90 12.76
N GLU A 163 -17.70 -39.68 13.01
CA GLU A 163 -17.90 -38.98 14.29
C GLU A 163 -19.40 -38.66 14.52
N LEU A 164 -20.15 -38.34 13.46
CA LEU A 164 -21.60 -38.15 13.55
C LEU A 164 -22.30 -39.45 13.98
N LEU A 165 -21.97 -40.57 13.33
CA LEU A 165 -22.60 -41.86 13.62
C LEU A 165 -22.26 -42.35 15.04
N GLU A 166 -21.05 -42.10 15.51
CA GLU A 166 -20.65 -42.40 16.89
C GLU A 166 -21.42 -41.53 17.89
N THR A 167 -21.57 -40.25 17.61
CA THR A 167 -22.34 -39.31 18.44
C THR A 167 -23.82 -39.73 18.53
N ILE A 168 -24.44 -40.14 17.42
CA ILE A 168 -25.83 -40.62 17.40
C ILE A 168 -25.99 -41.90 18.24
N LYS A 169 -25.01 -42.81 18.20
CA LYS A 169 -25.06 -44.08 18.95
C LYS A 169 -24.85 -43.90 20.45
N THR A 170 -24.04 -42.93 20.85
CA THR A 170 -23.68 -42.68 22.25
C THR A 170 -24.64 -41.74 22.97
N THR A 171 -25.43 -40.98 22.21
CA THR A 171 -26.38 -40.00 22.75
C THR A 171 -27.78 -40.63 22.95
N SER A 172 -28.49 -40.20 23.99
CA SER A 172 -29.85 -40.69 24.27
C SER A 172 -30.81 -40.34 23.12
N PRO A 173 -31.73 -41.23 22.71
CA PRO A 173 -32.66 -40.98 21.61
C PRO A 173 -33.49 -39.71 21.79
N LYS A 174 -33.80 -39.35 23.04
CA LYS A 174 -34.53 -38.12 23.36
C LYS A 174 -33.73 -36.85 23.04
N GLN A 175 -32.43 -36.88 23.34
CA GLN A 175 -31.52 -35.76 23.09
C GLN A 175 -31.22 -35.60 21.59
N VAL A 176 -31.14 -36.70 20.84
CA VAL A 176 -31.02 -36.65 19.36
C VAL A 176 -32.25 -35.99 18.74
N LEU A 177 -33.45 -36.35 19.23
CA LEU A 177 -34.71 -35.72 18.81
C LEU A 177 -34.76 -34.23 19.15
N ASP A 178 -34.30 -33.84 20.34
CA ASP A 178 -34.22 -32.44 20.75
C ASP A 178 -33.24 -31.65 19.85
N HIS A 179 -32.05 -32.19 19.55
CA HIS A 179 -31.10 -31.55 18.63
C HIS A 179 -31.64 -31.40 17.20
N VAL A 180 -32.33 -32.41 16.68
CA VAL A 180 -32.97 -32.34 15.36
C VAL A 180 -34.08 -31.29 15.36
N LYS A 181 -34.85 -31.21 16.44
CA LYS A 181 -35.88 -30.20 16.61
C LYS A 181 -35.28 -28.80 16.66
N ASP A 182 -34.17 -28.60 17.37
CA ASP A 182 -33.48 -27.31 17.46
C ASP A 182 -32.91 -26.85 16.10
N ILE A 183 -32.42 -27.78 15.27
CA ILE A 183 -31.97 -27.49 13.90
C ILE A 183 -33.15 -27.06 13.01
N LEU A 184 -34.31 -27.70 13.16
CA LEU A 184 -35.52 -27.41 12.37
C LEU A 184 -36.28 -26.19 12.85
N THR A 185 -36.27 -25.93 14.16
CA THR A 185 -36.84 -24.74 14.78
C THR A 185 -35.72 -23.76 15.05
N TRP A 186 -35.09 -23.25 13.99
CA TRP A 186 -34.08 -22.21 14.12
C TRP A 186 -34.72 -20.99 14.79
N LYS A 187 -34.43 -20.79 16.06
CA LYS A 187 -34.92 -19.66 16.85
C LYS A 187 -33.77 -18.67 16.90
N GLU A 188 -33.96 -17.49 16.31
CA GLU A 188 -32.99 -16.41 16.41
C GLU A 188 -32.70 -16.15 17.89
N VAL A 189 -31.45 -16.34 18.28
CA VAL A 189 -30.94 -15.94 19.58
C VAL A 189 -30.78 -14.42 19.49
N ASN A 190 -31.73 -13.68 20.09
CA ASN A 190 -31.61 -12.24 20.34
C ASN A 190 -30.44 -11.94 21.28
#